data_AF-J9RKA3-F1
#
_entry.id   AF-J9RKA3-F1
#
_cell.length_a   1.000
_cell.length_b   1.000
_cell.length_c   1.000
_cell.angle_alpha   90.00
_cell.angle_beta   90.00
_cell.angle_gamma   90.00
#
_symmetry.space_group_name_H-M   'P 1'
#
loop_
_entity.id
_entity.type
_entity.pdbx_description
1 polymer ?
#
loop_
_entity_poly.entity_id
_entity_poly.type
_entity_poly.pdbx_seq_one_letter_code
_entity_poly.pdbx_strand_id
1 'polypeptide(L)'
;MTSLISAPDLAARLGEENLRIVDATVHLTFDADGAHVASGRDTYLAGHLPGAVFADQIADLSDPDGEAPFAAADSARFAAAIGGLGIGDDSTVVVYDTVNGIWATRLWWQFGLEGFDDVLVLDGGYSAWTAAGLPVETGEVTHPAASFTPHRRPERVVSTAEVADATADSSVLLVNALDRESFANGHIPSSVNVPFGDLVDDSGRLRPLEELRELFGNAGALDPSVRPVTYCGGGIAATAAAFALRSLGREDVAVYDGSMNAWTADPARPLS
;
A
#
# COMPACT_ATOMS: atom_id res chain seq x y z
N MET A 1 3.72 -17.12 3.50
CA MET A 1 2.59 -16.95 4.44
C MET A 1 1.95 -15.61 4.11
N THR A 2 0.62 -15.51 4.15
CA THR A 2 -0.09 -14.26 3.86
C THR A 2 0.14 -13.25 4.98
N SER A 3 0.51 -12.01 4.64
CA SER A 3 0.66 -10.89 5.58
C SER A 3 -0.71 -10.31 5.99
N LEU A 4 -1.68 -11.16 6.31
CA LEU A 4 -3.03 -10.78 6.74
C LEU A 4 -3.30 -11.24 8.17
N ILE A 5 -4.05 -10.46 8.92
CA ILE A 5 -4.58 -10.82 10.24
C ILE A 5 -6.07 -10.50 10.31
N SER A 6 -6.85 -11.41 10.90
CA SER A 6 -8.29 -11.18 11.11
C SER A 6 -8.53 -10.30 12.34
N ALA A 7 -9.66 -9.60 12.39
CA ALA A 7 -10.02 -8.79 13.55
C ALA A 7 -10.08 -9.60 14.88
N PRO A 8 -10.68 -10.81 14.94
CA PRO A 8 -10.63 -11.64 16.14
C PRO A 8 -9.21 -12.05 16.55
N ASP A 9 -8.35 -12.40 15.59
CA ASP A 9 -6.97 -12.79 15.88
C ASP A 9 -6.15 -11.60 16.39
N LEU A 10 -6.33 -10.41 15.81
CA LEU A 10 -5.71 -9.18 16.32
C LEU A 10 -6.22 -8.85 17.74
N ALA A 11 -7.52 -8.99 17.97
CA ALA A 11 -8.11 -8.75 19.29
C ALA A 11 -7.52 -9.65 20.38
N ALA A 12 -7.20 -10.91 20.03
CA ALA A 12 -6.57 -11.86 20.95
C ALA A 12 -5.11 -11.50 21.30
N ARG A 13 -4.46 -10.66 20.49
CA ARG A 13 -3.08 -10.20 20.66
C ARG A 13 -2.96 -8.82 21.32
N LEU A 14 -4.08 -8.17 21.62
CA LEU A 14 -4.06 -6.87 22.31
C LEU A 14 -3.31 -6.98 23.64
N GLY A 15 -2.40 -6.03 23.87
CA GLY A 15 -1.55 -5.99 25.07
C GLY A 15 -0.22 -6.74 24.95
N GLU A 16 0.07 -7.39 23.81
CA GLU A 16 1.43 -7.85 23.51
C GLU A 16 2.41 -6.68 23.50
N GLU A 17 3.55 -6.81 24.20
CA GLU A 17 4.53 -5.74 24.42
C GLU A 17 5.06 -5.13 23.12
N ASN A 18 5.30 -5.99 22.12
CA ASN A 18 5.91 -5.60 20.84
C ASN A 18 4.88 -5.38 19.73
N LEU A 19 3.58 -5.53 20.00
CA LEU A 19 2.55 -5.26 19.01
C LEU A 19 2.39 -3.75 18.81
N ARG A 20 2.42 -3.30 17.56
CA ARG A 20 2.10 -1.92 17.18
C ARG A 20 1.00 -1.92 16.14
N ILE A 21 -0.13 -1.32 16.48
CA ILE A 21 -1.25 -1.14 15.55
C ILE A 21 -1.14 0.25 14.94
N VAL A 22 -1.25 0.37 13.62
CA VAL A 22 -1.04 1.63 12.91
C VAL A 22 -2.21 1.91 12.00
N ASP A 23 -2.85 3.05 12.23
CA ASP A 23 -3.85 3.63 11.35
C ASP A 23 -3.14 4.43 10.25
N ALA A 24 -3.32 4.01 8.99
CA ALA A 24 -2.73 4.62 7.81
C ALA A 24 -3.76 5.39 6.98
N THR A 25 -4.89 5.77 7.56
CA THR A 25 -6.02 6.32 6.82
C THR A 25 -5.68 7.62 6.10
N VAL A 26 -6.04 7.67 4.82
CA VAL A 26 -6.10 8.89 4.01
C VAL A 26 -7.43 8.91 3.29
N HIS A 27 -8.07 10.07 3.27
CA HIS A 27 -9.32 10.29 2.55
C HIS A 27 -9.01 10.79 1.15
N LEU A 28 -9.46 10.03 0.16
CA LEU A 28 -9.40 10.40 -1.25
C LEU A 28 -10.83 10.53 -1.77
N THR A 29 -11.21 11.75 -2.15
CA THR A 29 -12.51 12.04 -2.76
C THR A 29 -12.32 12.61 -4.16
N PHE A 30 -13.35 12.47 -4.99
CA PHE A 30 -13.37 12.99 -6.35
C PHE A 30 -14.58 13.88 -6.53
N ASP A 31 -14.38 15.08 -7.07
CA ASP A 31 -15.46 15.97 -7.48
C ASP A 31 -15.15 16.63 -8.84
N ALA A 32 -15.88 17.70 -9.18
CA ALA A 32 -15.72 18.40 -10.44
C ALA A 32 -14.35 19.06 -10.63
N ASP A 33 -13.66 19.39 -9.54
CA ASP A 33 -12.34 20.01 -9.54
C ASP A 33 -11.19 18.98 -9.48
N GLY A 34 -11.53 17.69 -9.36
CA GLY A 34 -10.61 16.57 -9.43
C GLY A 34 -10.50 15.79 -8.12
N ALA A 35 -9.32 15.23 -7.88
CA ALA A 35 -9.02 14.44 -6.69
C ALA A 35 -8.63 15.34 -5.51
N HIS A 36 -9.27 15.13 -4.36
CA HIS A 36 -8.93 15.80 -3.10
C HIS A 36 -8.40 14.76 -2.12
N VAL A 37 -7.24 15.06 -1.55
CA VAL A 37 -6.57 14.19 -0.58
C VAL A 37 -6.54 14.90 0.76
N ALA A 38 -6.96 14.21 1.82
CA ALA A 38 -6.87 14.70 3.19
C ALA A 38 -6.32 13.62 4.13
N SER A 39 -5.53 14.05 5.11
CA SER A 39 -5.04 13.18 6.18
C SER A 39 -6.22 12.60 6.96
N GLY A 40 -6.15 11.30 7.30
CA GLY A 40 -7.14 10.62 8.13
C GLY A 40 -7.05 10.95 9.63
N ARG A 41 -6.18 11.89 10.03
CA ARG A 41 -5.89 12.19 11.44
C ARG A 41 -7.14 12.49 12.26
N ASP A 42 -8.07 13.29 11.74
CA ASP A 42 -9.30 13.62 12.46
C ASP A 42 -10.24 12.41 12.59
N THR A 43 -10.24 11.50 11.61
CA THR A 43 -10.96 10.22 11.69
C THR A 43 -10.38 9.32 12.76
N TYR A 44 -9.05 9.18 12.79
CA TYR A 44 -8.33 8.44 13.83
C TYR A 44 -8.68 9.00 15.22
N LEU A 45 -8.56 10.31 15.44
CA LEU A 45 -8.89 10.93 16.73
C LEU A 45 -10.35 10.70 17.16
N ALA A 46 -11.27 10.59 16.21
CA ALA A 46 -12.68 10.34 16.47
C ALA A 46 -13.00 8.86 16.79
N GLY A 47 -12.14 7.93 16.37
CA GLY A 47 -12.33 6.50 16.58
C GLY A 47 -11.24 5.66 15.90
N HIS A 48 -10.50 4.88 16.70
CA HIS A 48 -9.43 4.00 16.22
C HIS A 48 -9.40 2.67 17.00
N LEU A 49 -8.61 1.72 16.51
CA LEU A 49 -8.36 0.47 17.24
C LEU A 49 -7.65 0.75 18.58
N PRO A 50 -7.85 -0.07 19.63
CA PRO A 50 -7.20 0.14 20.92
C PRO A 50 -5.67 0.12 20.81
N GLY A 51 -5.01 1.15 21.35
CA GLY A 51 -3.55 1.29 21.30
C GLY A 51 -2.95 1.60 19.92
N ALA A 52 -3.78 1.84 18.90
CA ALA A 52 -3.33 2.21 17.57
C ALA A 52 -2.72 3.62 17.56
N VAL A 53 -1.63 3.80 16.82
CA VAL A 53 -1.06 5.12 16.52
C VAL A 53 -1.40 5.52 15.08
N PHE A 54 -1.37 6.81 14.78
CA PHE A 54 -1.63 7.32 13.43
C PHE A 54 -0.32 7.59 12.68
N ALA A 55 -0.19 7.04 11.47
CA ALA A 55 0.91 7.34 10.57
C ALA A 55 0.42 8.21 9.41
N ASP A 56 0.84 9.49 9.39
CA ASP A 56 0.43 10.41 8.33
C ASP A 56 1.20 10.11 7.04
N GLN A 57 0.53 9.39 6.13
CA GLN A 57 1.04 9.04 4.81
C GLN A 57 1.42 10.26 3.96
N ILE A 58 0.75 11.41 4.17
CA ILE A 58 0.93 12.63 3.38
C ILE A 58 2.05 13.46 3.98
N ALA A 59 1.94 13.78 5.27
CA ALA A 59 2.81 14.73 5.91
C ALA A 59 4.16 14.12 6.30
N ASP A 60 4.20 12.85 6.72
CA ASP A 60 5.38 12.26 7.33
C ASP A 60 6.06 11.23 6.44
N LEU A 61 5.29 10.44 5.68
CA LEU A 61 5.82 9.29 4.92
C LEU A 61 5.95 9.51 3.40
N SER A 62 5.66 10.72 2.92
CA SER A 62 5.88 11.12 1.53
C SER A 62 7.08 12.07 1.39
N ASP A 63 7.82 11.92 0.30
CA ASP A 63 8.89 12.82 -0.13
C ASP A 63 8.28 14.03 -0.88
N PRO A 64 8.33 15.25 -0.32
CA PRO A 64 7.78 16.44 -0.96
C PRO A 64 8.54 16.85 -2.23
N ASP A 65 9.78 16.38 -2.40
CA ASP A 65 10.64 16.69 -3.54
C ASP A 65 10.66 15.55 -4.58
N GLY A 66 9.87 14.49 -4.37
CA GLY A 66 9.82 13.31 -5.24
C GLY A 66 9.08 13.53 -6.56
N GLU A 67 9.14 12.53 -7.45
CA GLU A 67 8.58 12.60 -8.81
C GLU A 67 7.03 12.69 -8.84
N ALA A 68 6.36 12.42 -7.73
CA ALA A 68 4.90 12.43 -7.60
C ALA A 68 4.47 12.77 -6.15
N PRO A 69 3.21 13.21 -5.93
CA PRO A 69 2.75 13.67 -4.62
C PRO A 69 2.91 12.68 -3.44
N PHE A 70 2.92 11.37 -3.72
CA PHE A 70 3.06 10.32 -2.72
C PHE A 70 4.38 9.57 -2.82
N ALA A 71 5.40 10.12 -3.49
CA ALA A 71 6.70 9.48 -3.60
C ALA A 71 7.19 9.04 -2.21
N ALA A 72 7.68 7.81 -2.10
CA ALA A 72 8.08 7.24 -0.82
C ALA A 72 9.21 8.08 -0.20
N ALA A 73 9.05 8.42 1.07
CA ALA A 73 10.10 9.05 1.86
C ALA A 73 11.44 8.29 1.75
N ASP A 74 12.54 9.02 1.93
CA ASP A 74 13.84 8.39 2.12
C ASP A 74 13.90 7.60 3.43
N SER A 75 14.92 6.73 3.56
CA SER A 75 15.08 5.88 4.74
C SER A 75 15.21 6.66 6.05
N ALA A 76 15.80 7.86 6.03
CA ALA A 76 16.02 8.64 7.24
C ALA A 76 14.70 9.24 7.74
N ARG A 77 13.91 9.81 6.83
CA ARG A 77 12.57 10.34 7.13
C ARG A 77 11.62 9.25 7.56
N PHE A 78 11.58 8.12 6.84
CA PHE A 78 10.74 6.99 7.21
C PHE A 78 11.11 6.47 8.61
N ALA A 79 12.40 6.23 8.89
CA ALA A 79 12.86 5.75 10.19
C ALA A 79 12.53 6.73 11.32
N ALA A 80 12.67 8.03 11.10
CA ALA A 80 12.34 9.05 12.08
C ALA A 80 10.83 9.10 12.37
N ALA A 81 9.99 9.07 11.33
CA ALA A 81 8.54 9.09 11.48
C ALA A 81 8.04 7.84 12.23
N ILE A 82 8.41 6.65 11.75
CA ILE A 82 7.98 5.37 12.32
C ILE A 82 8.56 5.12 13.72
N GLY A 83 9.84 5.44 13.94
CA GLY A 83 10.47 5.36 15.25
C GLY A 83 9.82 6.31 16.27
N GLY A 84 9.40 7.51 15.82
CA GLY A 84 8.65 8.47 16.63
C GLY A 84 7.28 7.97 17.08
N LEU A 85 6.68 7.05 16.33
CA LEU A 85 5.42 6.36 16.68
C LEU A 85 5.65 5.15 17.61
N GLY A 86 6.90 4.90 18.04
CA GLY A 86 7.27 3.81 18.93
C GLY A 86 7.36 2.45 18.27
N ILE A 87 7.57 2.42 16.95
CA ILE A 87 7.80 1.21 16.16
C ILE A 87 9.31 1.04 16.00
N GLY A 88 9.83 -0.09 16.48
CA GLY A 88 11.26 -0.41 16.44
C GLY A 88 11.56 -1.76 15.81
N ASP A 89 12.85 -2.12 15.80
CA ASP A 89 13.36 -3.32 15.13
C ASP A 89 12.76 -4.65 15.64
N ASP A 90 12.19 -4.67 16.84
CA ASP A 90 11.59 -5.85 17.49
C ASP A 90 10.05 -5.85 17.50
N SER A 91 9.43 -4.87 16.83
CA SER A 91 7.97 -4.74 16.76
C SER A 91 7.35 -5.77 15.83
N THR A 92 6.13 -6.20 16.13
CA THR A 92 5.22 -6.77 15.13
C THR A 92 4.19 -5.71 14.79
N VAL A 93 4.12 -5.31 13.53
CA VAL A 93 3.26 -4.20 13.08
C VAL A 93 1.98 -4.73 12.46
N VAL A 94 0.84 -4.14 12.83
CA VAL A 94 -0.45 -4.38 12.18
C VAL A 94 -0.97 -3.08 11.63
N VAL A 95 -1.07 -2.98 10.31
CA VAL A 95 -1.54 -1.79 9.61
C VAL A 95 -3.00 -1.94 9.20
N TYR A 96 -3.77 -0.86 9.30
CA TYR A 96 -5.14 -0.80 8.81
C TYR A 96 -5.48 0.60 8.28
N ASP A 97 -6.62 0.70 7.59
CA ASP A 97 -7.26 1.98 7.30
C ASP A 97 -8.79 1.86 7.46
N THR A 98 -9.50 2.98 7.41
CA THR A 98 -10.96 3.03 7.49
C THR A 98 -11.67 2.97 6.14
N VAL A 99 -10.94 2.76 5.04
CA VAL A 99 -11.48 2.88 3.68
C VAL A 99 -11.76 1.49 3.12
N ASN A 100 -10.73 0.84 2.58
CA ASN A 100 -10.84 -0.44 1.87
C ASN A 100 -9.50 -1.20 1.83
N GLY A 101 -8.59 -0.90 2.76
CA GLY A 101 -7.27 -1.54 2.88
C GLY A 101 -6.21 -0.99 1.92
N ILE A 102 -6.56 -0.11 0.98
CA ILE A 102 -5.63 0.41 -0.02
C ILE A 102 -4.47 1.18 0.63
N TRP A 103 -4.71 1.95 1.69
CA TRP A 103 -3.69 2.74 2.38
C TRP A 103 -2.91 1.92 3.40
N ALA A 104 -3.55 0.90 3.98
CA ALA A 104 -2.87 -0.12 4.76
C ALA A 104 -1.82 -0.86 3.91
N THR A 105 -2.16 -1.25 2.67
CA THR A 105 -1.17 -1.86 1.77
C THR A 105 -0.07 -0.90 1.34
N ARG A 106 -0.34 0.42 1.26
CA ARG A 106 0.68 1.43 1.02
C ARG A 106 1.73 1.43 2.12
N LEU A 107 1.27 1.49 3.38
CA LEU A 107 2.16 1.46 4.53
C LEU A 107 2.94 0.14 4.63
N TRP A 108 2.26 -1.00 4.42
CA TRP A 108 2.91 -2.30 4.35
C TRP A 108 4.03 -2.34 3.30
N TRP A 109 3.81 -1.76 2.11
CA TRP A 109 4.84 -1.71 1.07
C TRP A 109 6.01 -0.82 1.49
N GLN A 110 5.78 0.34 2.12
CA GLN A 110 6.85 1.22 2.61
C GLN A 110 7.72 0.53 3.68
N PHE A 111 7.12 -0.20 4.63
CA PHE A 111 7.89 -1.02 5.57
C PHE A 111 8.74 -2.07 4.85
N GLY A 112 8.12 -2.80 3.91
CA GLY A 112 8.81 -3.82 3.13
C GLY A 112 9.94 -3.25 2.27
N LEU A 113 9.78 -2.02 1.76
CA LEU A 113 10.79 -1.23 1.06
C LEU A 113 11.95 -0.86 1.97
N GLU A 114 11.72 -0.58 3.25
CA GLU A 114 12.78 -0.35 4.25
C GLU A 114 13.31 -1.63 4.91
N GLY A 115 13.02 -2.79 4.33
CA GLY A 115 13.60 -4.05 4.79
C GLY A 115 12.89 -4.71 5.97
N PHE A 116 11.73 -4.20 6.36
CA PHE A 116 10.97 -4.67 7.53
C PHE A 116 9.75 -5.49 7.09
N ASP A 117 9.75 -6.80 7.38
CA ASP A 117 8.71 -7.73 6.90
C ASP A 117 7.73 -8.22 7.98
N ASP A 118 7.96 -7.93 9.28
CA ASP A 118 7.04 -8.30 10.36
C ASP A 118 5.84 -7.34 10.42
N VAL A 119 5.12 -7.28 9.30
CA VAL A 119 3.98 -6.41 9.06
C VAL A 119 2.80 -7.23 8.55
N LEU A 120 1.68 -7.09 9.22
CA LEU A 120 0.40 -7.68 8.86
C LEU A 120 -0.58 -6.57 8.48
N VAL A 121 -1.44 -6.82 7.50
CA VAL A 121 -2.57 -5.96 7.16
C VAL A 121 -3.82 -6.52 7.82
N LEU A 122 -4.60 -5.68 8.50
CA LEU A 122 -5.89 -6.07 9.08
C LEU A 122 -6.90 -6.31 7.95
N ASP A 123 -7.33 -7.56 7.78
CA ASP A 123 -8.24 -7.96 6.71
C ASP A 123 -9.65 -7.35 6.90
N GLY A 124 -10.06 -6.49 5.97
CA GLY A 124 -11.29 -5.69 6.06
C GLY A 124 -11.20 -4.45 6.96
N GLY A 125 -10.01 -4.14 7.49
CA GLY A 125 -9.70 -2.89 8.18
C GLY A 125 -10.60 -2.56 9.38
N TYR A 126 -10.80 -1.26 9.62
CA TYR A 126 -11.62 -0.75 10.72
C TYR A 126 -13.09 -1.22 10.63
N SER A 127 -13.61 -1.38 9.41
CA SER A 127 -14.97 -1.87 9.16
C SER A 127 -15.16 -3.30 9.67
N ALA A 128 -14.20 -4.20 9.40
CA ALA A 128 -14.25 -5.57 9.93
C ALA A 128 -14.10 -5.62 11.45
N TRP A 129 -13.27 -4.75 12.02
CA TRP A 129 -13.09 -4.63 13.47
C TRP A 129 -14.41 -4.25 14.17
N THR A 130 -15.05 -3.18 13.71
CA THR A 130 -16.30 -2.68 14.30
C THR A 130 -17.47 -3.62 14.03
N ALA A 131 -17.55 -4.25 12.85
CA ALA A 131 -18.57 -5.26 12.54
C ALA A 131 -18.47 -6.50 13.45
N ALA A 132 -17.27 -6.82 13.94
CA ALA A 132 -17.06 -7.88 14.93
C ALA A 132 -17.46 -7.47 16.37
N GLY A 133 -17.92 -6.23 16.58
CA GLY A 133 -18.31 -5.72 17.90
C GLY A 133 -17.13 -5.48 18.85
N LEU A 134 -15.93 -5.32 18.30
CA LEU A 134 -14.70 -5.08 19.06
C LEU A 134 -14.59 -3.62 19.52
N PRO A 135 -13.92 -3.35 20.65
CA PRO A 135 -13.85 -2.02 21.24
C PRO A 135 -13.06 -1.03 20.37
N VAL A 136 -13.42 0.25 20.45
CA VAL A 136 -12.69 1.35 19.82
C VAL A 136 -12.28 2.37 20.88
N GLU A 137 -11.19 3.07 20.63
CA GLU A 137 -10.69 4.17 21.45
C GLU A 137 -10.80 5.49 20.68
N THR A 138 -10.67 6.62 21.38
CA THR A 138 -10.67 7.96 20.79
C THR A 138 -9.53 8.79 21.37
N GLY A 139 -9.16 9.86 20.68
CA GLY A 139 -8.07 10.74 21.07
C GLY A 139 -6.73 10.29 20.52
N GLU A 140 -5.66 10.77 21.15
CA GLU A 140 -4.29 10.49 20.73
C GLU A 140 -3.70 9.36 21.58
N VAL A 141 -3.21 8.31 20.92
CA VAL A 141 -2.32 7.32 21.54
C VAL A 141 -0.88 7.67 21.22
N THR A 142 0.00 7.54 22.21
CA THR A 142 1.44 7.71 22.02
C THR A 142 2.17 6.53 22.65
N HIS A 143 3.23 6.07 21.97
CA HIS A 143 4.19 5.10 22.49
C HIS A 143 5.54 5.77 22.70
N PRO A 144 6.38 5.28 23.63
CA PRO A 144 7.77 5.73 23.72
C PRO A 144 8.48 5.55 22.37
N ALA A 145 9.23 6.56 21.94
CA ALA A 145 10.00 6.48 20.71
C ALA A 145 10.94 5.26 20.73
N ALA A 146 11.06 4.60 19.59
CA ALA A 146 11.89 3.42 19.40
C ALA A 146 12.92 3.64 18.27
N SER A 147 13.92 2.78 18.22
CA SER A 147 14.89 2.78 17.12
C SER A 147 14.39 1.89 15.99
N PHE A 148 14.24 2.47 14.81
CA PHE A 148 13.96 1.75 13.56
C PHE A 148 15.20 1.83 12.66
N THR A 149 15.75 0.67 12.29
CA THR A 149 16.95 0.54 11.46
C THR A 149 16.54 0.19 10.02
N PRO A 150 16.56 1.14 9.08
CA PRO A 150 16.15 0.87 7.70
C PRO A 150 17.20 0.04 6.95
N HIS A 151 16.73 -0.95 6.20
CA HIS A 151 17.47 -1.75 5.26
C HIS A 151 16.80 -1.67 3.87
N ARG A 152 16.84 -0.46 3.28
CA ARG A 152 16.19 -0.15 1.98
C ARG A 152 16.47 -1.22 0.92
N ARG A 153 15.40 -1.68 0.29
CA ARG A 153 15.35 -2.69 -0.79
C ARG A 153 15.02 -2.02 -2.12
N PRO A 154 16.02 -1.48 -2.85
CA PRO A 154 15.78 -0.73 -4.08
C PRO A 154 15.03 -1.55 -5.13
N GLU A 155 15.14 -2.88 -5.10
CA GLU A 155 14.41 -3.79 -5.99
C GLU A 155 12.88 -3.80 -5.81
N ARG A 156 12.33 -3.19 -4.76
CA ARG A 156 10.87 -3.10 -4.54
C ARG A 156 10.21 -1.87 -5.17
N VAL A 157 11.01 -0.94 -5.68
CA VAL A 157 10.55 0.30 -6.33
C VAL A 157 11.23 0.46 -7.67
N VAL A 158 10.53 0.99 -8.66
CA VAL A 158 11.14 1.35 -9.96
C VAL A 158 10.88 2.82 -10.27
N SER A 159 11.86 3.45 -10.90
CA SER A 159 11.79 4.83 -11.38
C SER A 159 11.03 4.95 -12.69
N THR A 160 10.64 6.18 -13.03
CA THR A 160 10.01 6.45 -14.32
C THR A 160 10.90 6.08 -15.52
N ALA A 161 12.22 6.23 -15.39
CA ALA A 161 13.19 5.86 -16.41
C ALA A 161 13.23 4.34 -16.63
N GLU A 162 13.26 3.55 -15.53
CA GLU A 162 13.22 2.09 -15.61
C GLU A 162 11.92 1.58 -16.23
N VAL A 163 10.78 2.24 -15.95
CA VAL A 163 9.51 1.90 -16.59
C VAL A 163 9.52 2.22 -18.08
N ALA A 164 10.15 3.31 -18.50
CA ALA A 164 10.29 3.63 -19.92
C ALA A 164 11.07 2.54 -20.66
N ASP A 165 12.18 2.06 -20.08
CA ASP A 165 12.95 0.94 -20.62
C ASP A 165 12.14 -0.36 -20.62
N ALA A 166 11.35 -0.61 -19.57
CA ALA A 166 10.51 -1.79 -19.44
C ALA A 166 9.42 -1.90 -20.52
N THR A 167 8.99 -0.79 -21.14
CA THR A 167 7.99 -0.83 -22.23
C THR A 167 8.46 -1.61 -23.47
N ALA A 168 9.77 -1.81 -23.61
CA ALA A 168 10.38 -2.59 -24.69
C ALA A 168 10.97 -3.93 -24.21
N ASP A 169 10.89 -4.24 -22.91
CA ASP A 169 11.47 -5.43 -22.30
C ASP A 169 10.39 -6.47 -22.00
N SER A 170 10.38 -7.55 -22.78
CA SER A 170 9.43 -8.66 -22.58
C SER A 170 9.63 -9.44 -21.28
N SER A 171 10.73 -9.21 -20.55
CA SER A 171 10.97 -9.81 -19.23
C SER A 171 10.34 -9.00 -18.08
N VAL A 172 9.72 -7.86 -18.36
CA VAL A 172 8.96 -7.07 -17.40
C VAL A 172 7.50 -7.01 -17.82
N LEU A 173 6.59 -7.22 -16.87
CA LEU A 173 5.15 -7.06 -17.09
C LEU A 173 4.64 -5.88 -16.27
N LEU A 174 4.24 -4.81 -16.95
CA LEU A 174 3.59 -3.67 -16.31
C LEU A 174 2.13 -4.01 -16.01
N VAL A 175 1.74 -3.91 -14.74
CA VAL A 175 0.39 -4.25 -14.25
C VAL A 175 -0.28 -2.99 -13.71
N ASN A 176 -1.30 -2.51 -14.42
CA ASN A 176 -2.07 -1.34 -14.04
C ASN A 176 -3.24 -1.72 -13.11
N ALA A 177 -3.34 -1.05 -11.96
CA ALA A 177 -4.37 -1.29 -10.95
C ALA A 177 -5.54 -0.28 -10.96
N LEU A 178 -5.63 0.61 -11.96
CA LEU A 178 -6.79 1.48 -12.15
C LEU A 178 -7.98 0.67 -12.68
N ASP A 179 -9.17 1.26 -12.59
CA ASP A 179 -10.36 0.70 -13.21
C ASP A 179 -10.21 0.60 -14.74
N ARG A 180 -11.08 -0.23 -15.34
CA ARG A 180 -11.00 -0.57 -16.76
C ARG A 180 -11.24 0.62 -17.68
N GLU A 181 -12.05 1.59 -17.25
CA GLU A 181 -12.35 2.80 -18.01
C GLU A 181 -11.12 3.73 -18.02
N SER A 182 -10.55 3.99 -16.85
CA SER A 182 -9.30 4.74 -16.71
C SER A 182 -8.16 4.13 -17.52
N PHE A 183 -8.01 2.80 -17.49
CA PHE A 183 -7.02 2.10 -18.31
C PHE A 183 -7.26 2.26 -19.81
N ALA A 184 -8.51 2.13 -20.26
CA ALA A 184 -8.88 2.29 -21.67
C ALA A 184 -8.73 3.73 -22.17
N ASN A 185 -8.82 4.72 -21.29
CA ASN A 185 -8.63 6.14 -21.61
C ASN A 185 -7.16 6.56 -21.73
N GLY A 186 -6.22 5.67 -21.41
CA GLY A 186 -4.79 5.87 -21.61
C GLY A 186 -3.95 5.15 -20.56
N HIS A 187 -3.05 4.30 -21.00
CA HIS A 187 -2.13 3.58 -20.11
C HIS A 187 -0.71 3.52 -20.69
N ILE A 188 0.26 3.18 -19.83
CA ILE A 188 1.65 2.96 -20.26
C ILE A 188 1.68 1.79 -21.24
N PRO A 189 2.33 1.91 -22.41
CA PRO A 189 2.37 0.83 -23.41
C PRO A 189 2.82 -0.51 -22.86
N SER A 190 2.37 -1.60 -23.48
CA SER A 190 2.60 -3.01 -23.08
C SER A 190 2.01 -3.45 -21.73
N SER A 191 1.32 -2.57 -21.02
CA SER A 191 0.72 -2.91 -19.72
C SER A 191 -0.52 -3.79 -19.86
N VAL A 192 -0.77 -4.59 -18.81
CA VAL A 192 -2.03 -5.31 -18.59
C VAL A 192 -2.82 -4.62 -17.47
N ASN A 193 -4.13 -4.87 -17.40
CA ASN A 193 -5.00 -4.27 -16.39
C ASN A 193 -5.54 -5.32 -15.41
N VAL A 194 -5.26 -5.12 -14.13
CA VAL A 194 -5.84 -5.87 -13.00
C VAL A 194 -6.34 -4.83 -11.98
N PRO A 195 -7.60 -4.36 -12.12
CA PRO A 195 -8.14 -3.29 -11.29
C PRO A 195 -8.10 -3.62 -9.79
N PHE A 196 -7.80 -2.63 -8.95
CA PHE A 196 -7.87 -2.79 -7.50
C PHE A 196 -9.24 -3.25 -7.00
N GLY A 197 -10.33 -2.76 -7.61
CA GLY A 197 -11.69 -3.18 -7.26
C GLY A 197 -11.97 -4.67 -7.51
N ASP A 198 -11.14 -5.34 -8.31
CA ASP A 198 -11.21 -6.79 -8.53
C ASP A 198 -10.33 -7.57 -7.53
N LEU A 199 -9.54 -6.89 -6.68
CA LEU A 199 -8.65 -7.52 -5.68
C LEU A 199 -9.29 -7.63 -4.30
N VAL A 200 -10.19 -6.71 -3.98
CA VAL A 200 -10.90 -6.65 -2.71
C VAL A 200 -12.40 -6.87 -2.92
N ASP A 201 -13.10 -7.31 -1.88
CA ASP A 201 -14.56 -7.35 -1.86
C ASP A 201 -15.17 -6.03 -1.35
N ASP A 202 -16.49 -5.92 -1.36
CA ASP A 202 -17.22 -4.72 -0.91
C ASP A 202 -17.00 -4.42 0.59
N SER A 203 -16.45 -5.36 1.36
CA SER A 203 -16.09 -5.18 2.76
C SER A 203 -14.63 -4.75 2.97
N GLY A 204 -13.88 -4.54 1.88
CA GLY A 204 -12.46 -4.18 1.91
C GLY A 204 -11.54 -5.34 2.27
N ARG A 205 -12.03 -6.58 2.21
CA ARG A 205 -11.22 -7.78 2.44
C ARG A 205 -10.53 -8.20 1.16
N LEU A 206 -9.34 -8.77 1.28
CA LEU A 206 -8.67 -9.37 0.13
C LEU A 206 -9.52 -10.56 -0.36
N ARG A 207 -9.75 -10.64 -1.68
CA ARG A 207 -10.45 -11.79 -2.25
C ARG A 207 -9.69 -13.10 -2.01
N PRO A 208 -10.38 -14.25 -2.06
CA PRO A 208 -9.74 -15.56 -1.94
C PRO A 208 -8.55 -15.72 -2.88
N LEU A 209 -7.47 -16.35 -2.40
CA LEU A 209 -6.24 -16.52 -3.18
C LEU A 209 -6.48 -17.26 -4.50
N GLU A 210 -7.50 -18.12 -4.57
CA GLU A 210 -7.91 -18.81 -5.78
C GLU A 210 -8.41 -17.84 -6.86
N GLU A 211 -9.26 -16.88 -6.48
CA GLU A 211 -9.76 -15.84 -7.40
C GLU A 211 -8.62 -14.92 -7.85
N LEU A 212 -7.75 -14.50 -6.92
CA LEU A 212 -6.59 -13.68 -7.25
C LEU A 212 -5.62 -14.42 -8.18
N ARG A 213 -5.43 -15.73 -7.98
CA ARG A 213 -4.58 -16.55 -8.83
C ARG A 213 -5.10 -16.63 -10.25
N GLU A 214 -6.42 -16.70 -10.42
CA GLU A 214 -7.05 -16.64 -11.75
C GLU A 214 -6.87 -15.26 -12.39
N LEU A 215 -7.14 -14.18 -11.66
CA LEU A 215 -6.99 -12.79 -12.15
C LEU A 215 -5.56 -12.51 -12.64
N PHE A 216 -4.56 -12.75 -11.79
CA PHE A 216 -3.16 -12.50 -12.15
C PHE A 216 -2.61 -13.53 -13.14
N GLY A 217 -3.09 -14.78 -13.11
CA GLY A 217 -2.74 -15.80 -14.09
C GLY A 217 -3.20 -15.43 -15.50
N ASN A 218 -4.44 -14.99 -15.64
CA ASN A 218 -5.00 -14.51 -16.91
C ASN A 218 -4.27 -13.27 -17.45
N ALA A 219 -3.76 -12.42 -16.56
CA ALA A 219 -2.94 -11.27 -16.91
C ALA A 219 -1.46 -11.63 -17.24
N GLY A 220 -1.04 -12.88 -17.02
CA GLY A 220 0.36 -13.31 -17.22
C GLY A 220 1.32 -12.95 -16.08
N ALA A 221 0.83 -12.31 -15.01
CA ALA A 221 1.66 -11.83 -13.89
C ALA A 221 2.17 -12.95 -12.97
N LEU A 222 1.73 -14.20 -13.18
CA LEU A 222 2.25 -15.37 -12.48
C LEU A 222 3.27 -16.17 -13.30
N ASP A 223 3.59 -15.74 -14.53
CA ASP A 223 4.65 -16.36 -15.32
C ASP A 223 6.03 -16.06 -14.67
N PRO A 224 6.83 -17.08 -14.34
CA PRO A 224 8.14 -16.89 -13.70
C PRO A 224 9.20 -16.26 -14.62
N SER A 225 8.95 -16.17 -15.93
CA SER A 225 9.85 -15.53 -16.90
C SER A 225 9.72 -14.00 -16.96
N VAL A 226 8.67 -13.44 -16.35
CA VAL A 226 8.44 -12.00 -16.29
C VAL A 226 8.49 -11.51 -14.85
N ARG A 227 9.03 -10.31 -14.63
CA ARG A 227 8.96 -9.58 -13.36
C ARG A 227 7.75 -8.63 -13.38
N PRO A 228 6.76 -8.79 -12.49
CA PRO A 228 5.65 -7.86 -12.41
C PRO A 228 6.09 -6.52 -11.82
N VAL A 229 5.66 -5.43 -12.47
CA VAL A 229 5.81 -4.06 -11.97
C VAL A 229 4.42 -3.43 -11.92
N THR A 230 3.92 -3.19 -10.71
CA THR A 230 2.57 -2.66 -10.50
C THR A 230 2.57 -1.14 -10.49
N TYR A 231 1.55 -0.52 -11.09
CA TYR A 231 1.36 0.93 -11.08
C TYR A 231 -0.14 1.30 -11.12
N CYS A 232 -0.47 2.55 -10.80
CA CYS A 232 -1.84 3.06 -10.91
C CYS A 232 -1.84 4.56 -11.25
N GLY A 233 -2.72 5.36 -10.64
CA GLY A 233 -2.71 6.82 -10.75
C GLY A 233 -1.53 7.45 -10.00
N GLY A 234 -1.41 7.17 -8.70
CA GLY A 234 -0.42 7.80 -7.82
C GLY A 234 0.28 6.85 -6.84
N GLY A 235 0.52 5.59 -7.23
CA GLY A 235 1.35 4.67 -6.46
C GLY A 235 0.66 3.97 -5.28
N ILE A 236 -0.64 4.20 -5.06
CA ILE A 236 -1.37 3.65 -3.90
C ILE A 236 -2.06 2.33 -4.27
N ALA A 237 -3.00 2.31 -5.22
CA ALA A 237 -3.64 1.06 -5.66
C ALA A 237 -2.63 0.00 -6.17
N ALA A 238 -1.47 0.45 -6.65
CA ALA A 238 -0.36 -0.40 -7.05
C ALA A 238 0.15 -1.28 -5.89
N THR A 239 0.23 -0.76 -4.66
CA THR A 239 0.70 -1.53 -3.51
C THR A 239 -0.25 -2.65 -3.12
N ALA A 240 -1.56 -2.48 -3.36
CA ALA A 240 -2.54 -3.54 -3.17
C ALA A 240 -2.37 -4.66 -4.21
N ALA A 241 -2.09 -4.33 -5.46
CA ALA A 241 -1.73 -5.32 -6.48
C ALA A 241 -0.43 -6.06 -6.12
N ALA A 242 0.60 -5.35 -5.64
CA ALA A 242 1.84 -5.95 -5.16
C ALA A 242 1.61 -6.86 -3.95
N PHE A 243 0.76 -6.45 -3.01
CA PHE A 243 0.37 -7.25 -1.84
C PHE A 243 -0.32 -8.56 -2.24
N ALA A 244 -1.26 -8.49 -3.20
CA ALA A 244 -1.96 -9.66 -3.72
C ALA A 244 -0.98 -10.62 -4.44
N LEU A 245 -0.09 -10.10 -5.30
CA LEU A 245 0.96 -10.90 -5.95
C LEU A 245 1.90 -11.57 -4.94
N ARG A 246 2.34 -10.85 -3.91
CA ARG A 246 3.17 -11.41 -2.82
C ARG A 246 2.43 -12.50 -2.04
N SER A 247 1.14 -12.33 -1.81
CA SER A 247 0.27 -13.34 -1.19
C SER A 247 0.14 -14.61 -2.03
N LEU A 248 0.33 -14.50 -3.34
CA LEU A 248 0.39 -15.64 -4.28
C LEU A 248 1.80 -16.23 -4.44
N GLY A 249 2.80 -15.71 -3.72
CA GLY A 249 4.18 -16.19 -3.75
C GLY A 249 5.09 -15.50 -4.78
N ARG A 250 4.67 -14.40 -5.40
CA ARG A 250 5.54 -13.58 -6.26
C ARG A 250 6.40 -12.64 -5.41
N GLU A 251 7.62 -13.06 -5.12
CA GLU A 251 8.54 -12.31 -4.25
C GLU A 251 9.20 -11.11 -4.95
N ASP A 252 9.29 -11.14 -6.28
CA ASP A 252 10.06 -10.22 -7.14
C ASP A 252 9.26 -9.01 -7.66
N VAL A 253 8.00 -8.86 -7.24
CA VAL A 253 7.15 -7.74 -7.65
C VAL A 253 7.72 -6.40 -7.17
N ALA A 254 7.74 -5.43 -8.08
CA ALA A 254 8.11 -4.04 -7.80
C ALA A 254 6.91 -3.10 -7.97
N VAL A 255 6.98 -1.93 -7.35
CA VAL A 255 5.99 -0.85 -7.51
C VAL A 255 6.62 0.30 -8.26
N TYR A 256 5.99 0.74 -9.34
CA TYR A 256 6.27 2.05 -9.93
C TYR A 256 5.53 3.12 -9.14
N ASP A 257 6.24 3.69 -8.16
CA ASP A 257 5.69 4.60 -7.15
C ASP A 257 5.14 5.89 -7.76
N GLY A 258 5.89 6.49 -8.69
CA GLY A 258 5.47 7.67 -9.42
C GLY A 258 4.19 7.46 -10.25
N SER A 259 3.96 6.23 -10.71
CA SER A 259 2.72 5.82 -11.39
C SER A 259 2.34 6.74 -12.56
N MET A 260 1.06 6.81 -12.94
CA MET A 260 0.63 7.69 -14.03
C MET A 260 0.92 9.16 -13.76
N ASN A 261 0.88 9.64 -12.51
CA ASN A 261 1.22 11.03 -12.16
C ASN A 261 2.62 11.43 -12.62
N ALA A 262 3.63 10.61 -12.35
CA ALA A 262 4.99 10.87 -12.82
C ALA A 262 5.16 10.58 -14.32
N TRP A 263 4.43 9.58 -14.85
CA TRP A 263 4.50 9.23 -16.28
C TRP A 263 4.01 10.37 -17.16
N THR A 264 2.82 10.90 -16.89
CA THR A 264 2.15 11.93 -17.69
C THR A 264 2.65 13.35 -17.42
N ALA A 265 3.49 13.54 -16.41
CA ALA A 265 4.21 14.80 -16.19
C ALA A 265 5.11 15.17 -17.38
N ASP A 266 5.57 14.18 -18.17
CA ASP A 266 6.21 14.39 -19.46
C ASP A 266 5.23 14.05 -20.60
N PRO A 267 4.70 15.06 -21.34
CA PRO A 267 3.75 14.83 -22.43
C PRO A 267 4.37 14.13 -23.65
N ALA A 268 5.70 13.97 -23.70
CA ALA A 268 6.37 13.23 -24.77
C ALA A 268 6.31 11.70 -24.57
N ARG A 269 5.97 11.23 -23.37
CA ARG A 269 5.86 9.78 -23.10
C ARG A 269 4.60 9.20 -23.73
N PRO A 270 4.69 8.02 -24.37
CA PRO A 270 3.57 7.42 -25.07
C PRO A 270 2.49 6.93 -24.10
N LEU A 271 1.25 6.97 -24.57
CA LEU A 271 0.10 6.28 -23.99
C LEU A 271 -0.47 5.33 -25.05
N SER A 272 -0.97 4.17 -24.62
CA SER A 272 -1.76 3.24 -25.43
C SER A 272 -3.24 3.37 -25.14
#